data_AF-A0A3M6ZRL1-F1
#
_entry.id   AF-A0A3M6ZRL1-F1
#
_cell.length_a   1.000
_cell.length_b   1.000
_cell.length_c   1.000
_cell.angle_alpha   90.00
_cell.angle_beta   90.00
_cell.angle_gamma   90.00
#
_symmetry.space_group_name_H-M   'P 1'
#
loop_
_entity.id
_entity.type
_entity.pdbx_description
1 polymer ?
#
loop_
_entity_poly.entity_id
_entity_poly.type
_entity_poly.pdbx_seq_one_letter_code
_entity_poly.pdbx_strand_id
1 'polypeptide(L)'
;MNSVSNYDLGELERTAEGTARSRSHSRPREAPESVKKARARSAKYPDINVFLFAPYLHFETDLRRREMQRALEAMQTAQLTVGDGKQVVCTMTTDNEVLESSPEFALYKAHLHSELHIRRTLDQSFYRTIDTDARDRDQVIYRYEQELSKSKQQEDCLDDVKVLMVDQLWMWTLGDDLVVTSFPQRWRQPPKDPLNVLEGIMEEINSATTESVDNVYDLAILIAGRCFGTFDQSDVRSDGSRFLDMFESSIGKAMDDETHFFAEFDHASRQISGFLSSTLATQSQQMRCSNDLRKAPAHKKAGNERHSHRPSLRSNKHPMAMQTLLDIAEEIELLSDVKDIRDELDMLRLVFEQQTQVVPGVHEAVDTILGHEKESEGKKSKVLNRLGYHERAIDRSVKEIERMDKQAERIYVSIRDLLDLKQKHANAVEASYARIQASETARQGQILMVFTIVTVIFLPLSFIAAFLDLEIAEYPHHQGSQELTLGYALKYTLGIGGGIAALSVILALSANRMQRGVKKLWGHVMGDPDQADDVQQRSEKEGRPVPPSATGKTMEPKMPSDIRSRARRSLRPASLRGAEAAGVEKSPV
;
A
#
# COMPACT_ATOMS: atom_id res chain seq x y z
N MET A 1 -81.18 -10.72 -23.64
CA MET A 1 -82.12 -10.62 -22.52
C MET A 1 -81.52 -11.44 -21.38
N ASN A 2 -80.69 -10.80 -20.54
CA ASN A 2 -80.99 -10.46 -19.14
C ASN A 2 -80.60 -11.62 -18.20
N SER A 3 -79.92 -11.46 -17.07
CA SER A 3 -79.24 -10.33 -16.41
C SER A 3 -78.64 -10.88 -15.10
N VAL A 4 -77.62 -10.20 -14.54
CA VAL A 4 -77.36 -10.02 -13.07
C VAL A 4 -76.80 -11.27 -12.34
N SER A 5 -75.84 -11.22 -11.40
CA SER A 5 -74.94 -10.20 -10.82
C SER A 5 -73.80 -10.91 -10.08
N ASN A 6 -72.64 -10.25 -10.01
CA ASN A 6 -71.57 -10.55 -9.06
C ASN A 6 -71.92 -10.07 -7.63
N TYR A 7 -71.64 -10.91 -6.63
CA TYR A 7 -71.28 -10.65 -5.22
C TYR A 7 -70.43 -11.88 -4.81
N ASP A 8 -69.15 -11.80 -4.47
CA ASP A 8 -68.42 -11.14 -3.36
C ASP A 8 -68.50 -11.89 -2.01
N LEU A 9 -67.38 -11.85 -1.27
CA LEU A 9 -66.90 -12.65 -0.12
C LEU A 9 -66.13 -13.93 -0.50
N GLY A 10 -64.80 -14.05 -0.39
CA GLY A 10 -63.85 -13.36 0.47
C GLY A 10 -63.51 -14.23 1.68
N GLU A 11 -62.42 -15.01 1.60
CA GLU A 11 -61.57 -15.49 2.71
C GLU A 11 -60.76 -16.72 2.25
N LEU A 12 -59.55 -16.50 1.74
CA LEU A 12 -58.34 -17.30 1.98
C LEU A 12 -57.27 -16.74 1.03
N GLU A 13 -56.50 -15.76 1.51
CA GLU A 13 -55.13 -15.39 1.06
C GLU A 13 -54.82 -13.96 1.54
N ARG A 14 -54.72 -13.80 2.86
CA ARG A 14 -54.05 -12.65 3.48
C ARG A 14 -53.13 -13.14 4.58
N THR A 15 -51.95 -13.60 4.21
CA THR A 15 -50.76 -13.63 5.07
C THR A 15 -49.53 -13.89 4.21
N ALA A 16 -48.88 -12.84 3.71
CA ALA A 16 -47.42 -12.73 3.52
C ALA A 16 -47.03 -11.54 2.61
N GLU A 17 -47.46 -10.31 2.93
CA GLU A 17 -46.82 -9.10 2.42
C GLU A 17 -46.61 -8.11 3.58
N GLY A 18 -45.35 -7.93 3.96
CA GLY A 18 -44.85 -6.97 4.94
C GLY A 18 -43.35 -7.23 5.10
N THR A 19 -42.42 -6.38 4.69
CA THR A 19 -42.26 -4.99 5.16
C THR A 19 -41.34 -4.25 4.18
N ALA A 20 -41.88 -3.51 3.21
CA ALA A 20 -41.09 -2.58 2.41
C ALA A 20 -41.01 -1.24 3.17
N ARG A 21 -39.83 -0.89 3.70
CA ARG A 21 -39.61 0.41 4.34
C ARG A 21 -39.80 1.55 3.32
N SER A 22 -40.80 2.39 3.59
CA SER A 22 -41.09 3.63 2.87
C SER A 22 -39.85 4.53 2.79
N ARG A 23 -39.42 4.84 1.56
CA ARG A 23 -38.40 5.87 1.28
C ARG A 23 -38.96 7.22 1.73
N SER A 24 -38.33 7.84 2.71
CA SER A 24 -38.62 9.22 3.11
C SER A 24 -38.45 10.15 1.91
N HIS A 25 -39.52 10.82 1.49
CA HIS A 25 -39.46 11.96 0.57
C HIS A 25 -38.58 13.06 1.17
N SER A 26 -37.33 13.15 0.74
CA SER A 26 -36.51 14.34 0.95
C SER A 26 -37.12 15.47 0.12
N ARG A 27 -37.46 16.58 0.78
CA ARG A 27 -37.85 17.82 0.09
C ARG A 27 -36.75 18.19 -0.92
N PRO A 28 -37.09 18.67 -2.12
CA PRO A 28 -36.10 19.13 -3.08
C PRO A 28 -35.25 20.20 -2.41
N ARG A 29 -33.94 19.95 -2.36
CA ARG A 29 -32.95 20.86 -1.77
C ARG A 29 -32.98 22.14 -2.60
N GLU A 30 -33.33 23.27 -1.99
CA GLU A 30 -33.34 24.54 -2.72
C GLU A 30 -31.97 24.80 -3.35
N ALA A 31 -31.97 25.20 -4.62
CA ALA A 31 -30.74 25.49 -5.34
C ALA A 31 -29.93 26.57 -4.60
N PRO A 32 -28.58 26.45 -4.54
CA PRO A 32 -27.72 27.46 -3.93
C PRO A 32 -27.97 28.87 -4.50
N GLU A 33 -27.80 29.92 -3.70
CA GLU A 33 -28.02 31.31 -4.15
C GLU A 33 -27.20 31.68 -5.39
N SER A 34 -26.00 31.13 -5.54
CA SER A 34 -25.16 31.31 -6.73
C SER A 34 -25.84 30.80 -8.00
N VAL A 35 -26.51 29.65 -7.91
CA VAL A 35 -27.29 29.03 -9.00
C VAL A 35 -28.56 29.83 -9.26
N LYS A 36 -29.26 30.31 -8.22
CA LYS A 36 -30.44 31.19 -8.37
C LYS A 36 -30.07 32.51 -9.06
N LYS A 37 -28.95 33.14 -8.69
CA LYS A 37 -28.41 34.35 -9.35
C LYS A 37 -27.90 34.08 -10.77
N ALA A 38 -27.35 32.91 -11.05
CA ALA A 38 -26.97 32.51 -12.40
C ALA A 38 -28.23 32.33 -13.28
N ARG A 39 -29.27 31.62 -12.78
CA ARG A 39 -30.55 31.46 -13.47
C ARG A 39 -31.26 32.79 -13.76
N ALA A 40 -31.29 33.70 -12.79
CA ALA A 40 -31.86 35.03 -12.99
C ALA A 40 -31.09 35.88 -14.03
N ARG A 41 -29.76 35.71 -14.12
CA ARG A 41 -28.94 36.30 -15.18
C ARG A 41 -29.18 35.63 -16.53
N SER A 42 -29.44 34.33 -16.54
CA SER A 42 -29.69 33.51 -17.73
C SER A 42 -31.04 33.80 -18.38
N ALA A 43 -32.06 34.20 -17.60
CA ALA A 43 -33.39 34.54 -18.10
C ALA A 43 -33.43 35.73 -19.09
N LYS A 44 -32.30 36.42 -19.28
CA LYS A 44 -32.11 37.50 -20.26
C LYS A 44 -31.65 37.02 -21.63
N TYR A 45 -31.27 35.75 -21.76
CA TYR A 45 -30.74 35.17 -22.99
C TYR A 45 -31.81 34.32 -23.67
N PRO A 46 -31.75 34.13 -25.00
CA PRO A 46 -32.65 33.26 -25.72
C PRO A 46 -32.61 31.83 -25.13
N ASP A 47 -33.77 31.19 -24.98
CA ASP A 47 -33.92 29.81 -24.48
C ASP A 47 -33.24 28.74 -25.38
N ILE A 48 -32.62 29.19 -26.47
CA ILE A 48 -31.98 28.41 -27.53
C ILE A 48 -30.47 28.20 -27.25
N ASN A 49 -29.88 29.04 -26.38
CA ASN A 49 -28.45 28.95 -26.09
C ASN A 49 -28.16 27.81 -25.09
N VAL A 50 -27.32 26.86 -25.48
CA VAL A 50 -26.92 25.72 -24.65
C VAL A 50 -25.45 25.81 -24.32
N PHE A 51 -25.10 25.47 -23.09
CA PHE A 51 -23.73 25.37 -22.63
C PHE A 51 -23.43 23.95 -22.17
N LEU A 52 -22.32 23.39 -22.66
CA LEU A 52 -21.81 22.08 -22.29
C LEU A 52 -20.42 22.23 -21.65
N PHE A 53 -20.25 21.60 -20.51
CA PHE A 53 -18.95 21.34 -19.92
C PHE A 53 -18.86 19.87 -19.52
N ALA A 54 -17.84 19.17 -20.00
CA ALA A 54 -17.63 17.77 -19.66
C ALA A 54 -16.13 17.41 -19.68
N PRO A 55 -15.63 16.67 -18.68
CA PRO A 55 -14.29 16.09 -18.74
C PRO A 55 -14.27 14.85 -19.64
N TYR A 56 -13.14 14.60 -20.29
CA TYR A 56 -12.93 13.40 -21.09
C TYR A 56 -11.51 12.86 -20.95
N LEU A 57 -11.38 11.56 -21.15
CA LEU A 57 -10.09 10.87 -21.05
C LEU A 57 -9.28 11.07 -22.32
N HIS A 58 -7.98 11.24 -22.15
CA HIS A 58 -7.01 11.40 -23.23
C HIS A 58 -5.64 10.86 -22.78
N PHE A 59 -4.68 10.71 -23.70
CA PHE A 59 -3.30 10.37 -23.37
C PHE A 59 -2.32 11.51 -23.59
N GLU A 60 -1.20 11.45 -22.89
CA GLU A 60 0.03 12.17 -23.23
C GLU A 60 1.24 11.25 -23.05
N THR A 61 2.38 11.53 -23.69
CA THR A 61 3.63 10.82 -23.35
C THR A 61 4.24 11.40 -22.08
N ASP A 62 4.96 10.59 -21.31
CA ASP A 62 5.60 11.05 -20.07
C ASP A 62 6.60 12.19 -20.32
N LEU A 63 7.35 12.11 -21.43
CA LEU A 63 8.25 13.18 -21.85
C LEU A 63 7.50 14.51 -22.03
N ARG A 64 6.42 14.51 -22.81
CA ARG A 64 5.63 15.71 -23.11
C ARG A 64 4.90 16.25 -21.88
N ARG A 65 4.44 15.36 -21.00
CA ARG A 65 3.87 15.72 -19.70
C ARG A 65 4.91 16.43 -18.83
N ARG A 66 6.14 15.92 -18.76
CA ARG A 66 7.26 16.56 -18.04
C ARG A 66 7.62 17.91 -18.65
N GLU A 67 7.68 18.04 -19.97
CA GLU A 67 7.92 19.32 -20.64
C GLU A 67 6.85 20.36 -20.29
N MET A 68 5.57 19.99 -20.36
CA MET A 68 4.44 20.84 -19.97
C MET A 68 4.55 21.27 -18.49
N GLN A 69 4.89 20.34 -17.60
CA GLN A 69 5.01 20.63 -16.17
C GLN A 69 6.21 21.54 -15.85
N ARG A 70 7.36 21.33 -16.50
CA ARG A 70 8.51 22.24 -16.41
C ARG A 70 8.19 23.63 -16.94
N ALA A 71 7.46 23.72 -18.05
CA ALA A 71 6.99 25.01 -18.58
C ALA A 71 6.17 25.76 -17.53
N LEU A 72 5.22 25.07 -16.89
CA LEU A 72 4.38 25.64 -15.84
C LEU A 72 5.16 26.10 -14.61
N GLU A 73 6.07 25.27 -14.12
CA GLU A 73 6.93 25.60 -12.96
C GLU A 73 7.84 26.79 -13.25
N ALA A 74 8.45 26.83 -14.44
CA ALA A 74 9.29 27.95 -14.87
C ALA A 74 8.51 29.27 -14.85
N MET A 75 7.26 29.24 -15.30
CA MET A 75 6.40 30.42 -15.32
C MET A 75 5.93 30.86 -13.92
N GLN A 76 5.60 29.92 -13.04
CA GLN A 76 5.28 30.22 -11.64
C GLN A 76 6.48 30.86 -10.91
N THR A 77 7.68 30.34 -11.19
CA THR A 77 8.93 30.87 -10.61
C THR A 77 9.26 32.27 -11.16
N ALA A 78 8.95 32.53 -12.44
CA ALA A 78 9.05 33.86 -13.03
C ALA A 78 8.11 34.87 -12.35
N GLN A 79 6.87 34.47 -12.00
CA GLN A 79 5.94 35.34 -11.27
C GLN A 79 6.45 35.75 -9.89
N LEU A 80 7.06 34.80 -9.14
CA LEU A 80 7.61 35.07 -7.80
C LEU A 80 8.77 36.08 -7.82
N THR A 81 9.51 36.17 -8.93
CA THR A 81 10.69 37.04 -9.08
C THR A 81 10.37 38.40 -9.72
N VAL A 82 9.29 38.51 -10.51
CA VAL A 82 8.81 39.79 -11.07
C VAL A 82 8.32 40.75 -9.97
N GLY A 83 7.86 40.23 -8.83
CA GLY A 83 7.55 41.04 -7.63
C GLY A 83 8.76 41.78 -7.03
N ASP A 84 9.99 41.38 -7.39
CA ASP A 84 11.25 41.93 -6.86
C ASP A 84 12.03 42.75 -7.91
N GLY A 85 11.34 43.21 -8.96
CA GLY A 85 11.88 44.18 -9.93
C GLY A 85 12.93 43.64 -10.91
N LYS A 86 13.16 42.32 -10.97
CA LYS A 86 14.02 41.70 -11.99
C LYS A 86 13.16 40.90 -12.98
N GLN A 87 13.17 41.33 -14.23
CA GLN A 87 12.57 40.61 -15.34
C GLN A 87 13.47 39.39 -15.64
N VAL A 88 13.08 38.21 -15.16
CA VAL A 88 13.78 36.96 -15.46
C VAL A 88 13.22 36.41 -16.78
N VAL A 89 14.08 36.35 -17.80
CA VAL A 89 13.83 35.59 -19.03
C VAL A 89 14.08 34.11 -18.68
N CYS A 90 13.02 33.32 -18.52
CA CYS A 90 13.14 31.88 -18.32
C CYS A 90 13.48 31.18 -19.64
N THR A 91 14.73 31.26 -20.09
CA THR A 91 15.25 30.35 -21.11
C THR A 91 15.37 28.95 -20.51
N MET A 92 14.36 28.12 -20.73
CA MET A 92 14.43 26.69 -20.44
C MET A 92 14.88 25.97 -21.72
N THR A 93 16.02 25.29 -21.65
CA THR A 93 16.51 24.39 -22.71
C THR A 93 16.22 22.96 -22.28
N THR A 94 15.43 22.24 -23.08
CA THR A 94 15.37 20.77 -23.04
C THR A 94 15.84 20.31 -24.42
N ASP A 95 16.91 19.51 -24.46
CA ASP A 95 17.49 18.94 -25.68
C ASP A 95 17.92 19.97 -26.75
N ASN A 96 18.65 21.02 -26.34
CA ASN A 96 19.16 22.09 -27.22
C ASN A 96 18.08 22.91 -27.98
N GLU A 97 16.80 22.62 -27.83
CA GLU A 97 15.72 23.48 -28.28
C GLU A 97 15.22 24.37 -27.13
N VAL A 98 15.13 25.66 -27.40
CA VAL A 98 14.61 26.64 -26.46
C VAL A 98 13.10 26.42 -26.36
N LEU A 99 12.60 26.02 -25.18
CA LEU A 99 11.17 25.81 -24.92
C LEU A 99 10.33 27.06 -25.27
N GLU A 100 10.96 28.24 -25.29
CA GLU A 100 10.37 29.52 -25.68
C GLU A 100 9.83 29.56 -27.13
N SER A 101 10.26 28.67 -28.03
CA SER A 101 9.77 28.67 -29.43
C SER A 101 8.48 27.86 -29.65
N SER A 102 7.98 27.16 -28.62
CA SER A 102 6.74 26.40 -28.72
C SER A 102 5.51 27.34 -28.71
N PRO A 103 4.55 27.20 -29.64
CA PRO A 103 3.32 27.98 -29.64
C PRO A 103 2.54 27.87 -28.32
N GLU A 104 2.56 26.69 -27.71
CA GLU A 104 1.94 26.39 -26.44
C GLU A 104 2.60 27.20 -25.31
N PHE A 105 3.92 27.24 -25.25
CA PHE A 105 4.65 28.05 -24.28
C PHE A 105 4.32 29.55 -24.42
N ALA A 106 4.22 30.06 -25.66
CA ALA A 106 3.83 31.44 -25.92
C ALA A 106 2.40 31.74 -25.45
N LEU A 107 1.45 30.83 -25.68
CA LEU A 107 0.07 30.93 -25.22
C LEU A 107 -0.01 30.99 -23.69
N TYR A 108 0.69 30.08 -23.02
CA TYR A 108 0.76 30.05 -21.57
C TYR A 108 1.38 31.36 -21.06
N LYS A 109 2.47 31.85 -21.69
CA LYS A 109 3.15 33.11 -21.30
C LYS A 109 2.24 34.32 -21.44
N ALA A 110 1.46 34.39 -22.52
CA ALA A 110 0.52 35.47 -22.75
C ALA A 110 -0.63 35.47 -21.73
N HIS A 111 -1.08 34.29 -21.28
CA HIS A 111 -2.25 34.13 -20.41
C HIS A 111 -1.88 33.80 -18.96
N LEU A 112 -0.61 33.99 -18.58
CA LEU A 112 -0.07 33.67 -17.26
C LEU A 112 -0.75 34.43 -16.11
N HIS A 113 -1.43 35.54 -16.40
CA HIS A 113 -2.13 36.39 -15.44
C HIS A 113 -3.62 36.04 -15.30
N SER A 114 -4.09 35.06 -16.07
CA SER A 114 -5.48 34.61 -16.14
C SER A 114 -5.64 33.25 -15.49
N GLU A 115 -6.87 32.88 -15.13
CA GLU A 115 -7.22 31.52 -14.71
C GLU A 115 -7.13 30.58 -15.92
N LEU A 116 -5.96 29.96 -16.13
CA LEU A 116 -5.73 29.04 -17.24
C LEU A 116 -6.24 27.64 -16.90
N HIS A 117 -7.10 27.08 -17.76
CA HIS A 117 -7.50 25.69 -17.70
C HIS A 117 -6.44 24.81 -18.37
N ILE A 118 -5.49 24.34 -17.56
CA ILE A 118 -4.38 23.49 -17.99
C ILE A 118 -4.85 22.03 -18.06
N ARG A 119 -4.29 21.26 -19.00
CA ARG A 119 -4.47 19.80 -19.07
C ARG A 119 -3.92 19.15 -17.81
N ARG A 120 -4.62 18.15 -17.28
CA ARG A 120 -4.25 17.49 -16.02
C ARG A 120 -4.12 16.01 -16.24
N THR A 121 -3.18 15.38 -15.56
CA THR A 121 -3.18 13.92 -15.43
C THR A 121 -4.43 13.48 -14.65
N LEU A 122 -4.74 12.17 -14.68
CA LEU A 122 -5.84 11.61 -13.90
C LEU A 122 -5.76 12.04 -12.42
N ASP A 123 -4.61 11.85 -11.77
CA ASP A 123 -4.40 12.25 -10.37
C ASP A 123 -4.53 13.75 -10.15
N GLN A 124 -3.95 14.59 -11.01
CA GLN A 124 -4.05 16.06 -10.89
C GLN A 124 -5.50 16.55 -11.01
N SER A 125 -6.32 15.86 -11.80
CA SER A 125 -7.74 16.20 -11.97
C SER A 125 -8.54 15.94 -10.68
N PHE A 126 -8.16 14.90 -9.94
CA PHE A 126 -8.80 14.46 -8.71
C PHE A 126 -8.26 15.18 -7.47
N TYR A 127 -6.93 15.24 -7.31
CA TYR A 127 -6.22 15.82 -6.18
C TYR A 127 -5.73 17.25 -6.49
N ARG A 128 -6.59 18.24 -6.25
CA ARG A 128 -6.29 19.65 -6.60
C ARG A 128 -5.23 20.35 -5.74
N THR A 129 -4.79 19.76 -4.63
CA THR A 129 -3.99 20.46 -3.60
C THR A 129 -2.67 19.75 -3.29
N ILE A 130 -2.43 18.59 -3.89
CA ILE A 130 -1.28 17.74 -3.57
C ILE A 130 -0.42 17.64 -4.81
N ASP A 131 0.90 17.57 -4.62
CA ASP A 131 1.83 17.22 -5.69
C ASP A 131 1.65 15.75 -6.06
N THR A 132 1.37 15.51 -7.35
CA THR A 132 1.08 14.19 -7.89
C THR A 132 2.19 13.65 -8.78
N ASP A 133 3.35 14.32 -8.95
CA ASP A 133 4.37 13.88 -9.93
C ASP A 133 4.77 12.40 -9.77
N ALA A 134 4.92 11.96 -8.51
CA ALA A 134 5.22 10.56 -8.19
C ALA A 134 4.06 9.61 -8.54
N ARG A 135 2.81 10.04 -8.31
CA ARG A 135 1.59 9.25 -8.62
C ARG A 135 1.32 9.17 -10.11
N ASP A 136 1.63 10.24 -10.83
CA ASP A 136 1.49 10.32 -12.29
C ASP A 136 2.36 9.27 -12.99
N ARG A 137 3.54 8.93 -12.42
CA ARG A 137 4.43 7.86 -12.90
C ARG A 137 4.10 6.47 -12.34
N ASP A 138 3.13 6.38 -11.44
CA ASP A 138 2.71 5.12 -10.82
C ASP A 138 1.35 4.62 -11.34
N GLN A 139 0.78 5.37 -12.31
CA GLN A 139 -0.48 4.99 -12.95
C GLN A 139 -0.42 3.56 -13.50
N VAL A 140 -1.52 2.82 -13.39
CA VAL A 140 -1.64 1.44 -13.90
C VAL A 140 -1.21 1.35 -15.36
N ILE A 141 -1.62 2.34 -16.16
CA ILE A 141 -1.32 2.42 -17.60
C ILE A 141 0.16 2.67 -17.84
N TYR A 142 0.77 3.52 -17.03
CA TYR A 142 2.20 3.82 -17.12
C TYR A 142 3.02 2.54 -16.85
N ARG A 143 2.65 1.79 -15.81
CA ARG A 143 3.28 0.50 -15.48
C ARG A 143 3.09 -0.53 -16.59
N TYR A 144 1.87 -0.64 -17.13
CA TYR A 144 1.55 -1.54 -18.24
C TYR A 144 2.38 -1.25 -19.50
N GLU A 145 2.40 0.00 -19.96
CA GLU A 145 3.17 0.42 -21.15
C GLU A 145 4.69 0.25 -20.93
N GLN A 146 5.18 0.48 -19.69
CA GLN A 146 6.57 0.25 -19.34
C GLN A 146 6.94 -1.24 -19.39
N GLU A 147 6.10 -2.13 -18.88
CA GLU A 147 6.30 -3.59 -18.96
C GLU A 147 6.28 -4.09 -20.41
N LEU A 148 5.33 -3.59 -21.20
CA LEU A 148 5.25 -3.90 -22.62
C LEU A 148 6.51 -3.45 -23.37
N SER A 149 6.98 -2.25 -23.08
CA SER A 149 8.21 -1.67 -23.65
C SER A 149 9.46 -2.50 -23.32
N LYS A 150 9.61 -2.94 -22.07
CA LYS A 150 10.70 -3.84 -21.63
C LYS A 150 10.65 -5.18 -22.36
N SER A 151 9.47 -5.74 -22.56
CA SER A 151 9.31 -7.04 -23.25
C SER A 151 9.72 -6.99 -24.73
N LYS A 152 9.62 -5.81 -25.37
CA LYS A 152 9.97 -5.58 -26.78
C LYS A 152 11.47 -5.29 -27.01
N GLN A 153 12.33 -5.34 -25.97
CA GLN A 153 13.79 -5.09 -26.04
C GLN A 153 14.16 -3.76 -26.73
N GLN A 154 13.36 -2.72 -26.56
CA GLN A 154 13.62 -1.42 -27.16
C GLN A 154 14.25 -0.48 -26.13
N GLU A 155 15.54 -0.17 -26.26
CA GLU A 155 16.30 0.60 -25.25
C GLU A 155 15.93 2.10 -25.19
N ASP A 156 15.39 2.69 -26.26
CA ASP A 156 15.13 4.13 -26.40
C ASP A 156 13.66 4.57 -26.09
N CYS A 157 12.79 3.69 -25.61
CA CYS A 157 11.34 3.91 -25.62
C CYS A 157 10.70 4.47 -24.32
N LEU A 158 11.48 4.73 -23.26
CA LEU A 158 10.91 5.22 -21.99
C LEU A 158 10.23 6.59 -22.10
N ASP A 159 10.63 7.41 -23.08
CA ASP A 159 10.03 8.73 -23.31
C ASP A 159 8.68 8.68 -24.05
N ASP A 160 8.34 7.54 -24.66
CA ASP A 160 7.07 7.28 -25.36
C ASP A 160 6.01 6.60 -24.47
N VAL A 161 6.34 6.30 -23.20
CA VAL A 161 5.40 5.72 -22.25
C VAL A 161 4.22 6.68 -22.06
N LYS A 162 3.00 6.15 -22.16
CA LYS A 162 1.78 6.95 -22.09
C LYS A 162 1.31 7.13 -20.65
N VAL A 163 0.83 8.33 -20.37
CA VAL A 163 0.19 8.74 -19.12
C VAL A 163 -1.25 9.15 -19.43
N LEU A 164 -2.17 8.82 -18.53
CA LEU A 164 -3.56 9.20 -18.68
C LEU A 164 -3.79 10.66 -18.26
N MET A 165 -4.51 11.36 -19.12
CA MET A 165 -4.90 12.75 -18.96
C MET A 165 -6.42 12.87 -18.88
N VAL A 166 -6.88 13.89 -18.17
CA VAL A 166 -8.27 14.33 -18.11
C VAL A 166 -8.34 15.72 -18.72
N ASP A 167 -8.83 15.76 -19.95
CA ASP A 167 -9.06 16.98 -20.70
C ASP A 167 -10.49 17.48 -20.50
N GLN A 168 -10.77 18.70 -20.96
CA GLN A 168 -12.04 19.38 -20.73
C GLN A 168 -12.62 19.86 -22.05
N LEU A 169 -13.88 19.49 -22.30
CA LEU A 169 -14.68 20.01 -23.40
C LEU A 169 -15.51 21.18 -22.90
N TRP A 170 -15.34 22.33 -23.55
CA TRP A 170 -16.18 23.51 -23.40
C TRP A 170 -16.91 23.77 -24.69
N MET A 171 -18.23 23.89 -24.65
CA MET A 171 -19.02 24.12 -25.85
C MET A 171 -20.21 25.03 -25.58
N TRP A 172 -20.45 25.94 -26.51
CA TRP A 172 -21.58 26.86 -26.52
C TRP A 172 -22.30 26.72 -27.86
N THR A 173 -23.58 26.37 -27.83
CA THR A 173 -24.45 26.53 -29.00
C THR A 173 -25.16 27.87 -28.84
N LEU A 174 -24.97 28.76 -29.82
CA LEU A 174 -25.48 30.12 -29.80
C LEU A 174 -26.51 30.26 -30.92
N GLY A 175 -27.78 30.46 -30.55
CA GLY A 175 -28.88 30.42 -31.51
C GLY A 175 -28.99 29.05 -32.20
N ASP A 176 -29.41 29.08 -33.47
CA ASP A 176 -29.76 27.88 -34.24
C ASP A 176 -28.65 27.41 -35.22
N ASP A 177 -27.58 28.19 -35.39
CA ASP A 177 -26.62 28.03 -36.49
C ASP A 177 -25.13 28.09 -36.10
N LEU A 178 -24.80 28.46 -34.85
CA LEU A 178 -23.41 28.60 -34.41
C LEU A 178 -23.06 27.69 -33.22
N VAL A 179 -22.01 26.89 -33.38
CA VAL A 179 -21.34 26.16 -32.28
C VAL A 179 -19.95 26.73 -32.08
N VAL A 180 -19.65 27.15 -30.86
CA VAL A 180 -18.29 27.52 -30.43
C VAL A 180 -17.82 26.44 -29.46
N THR A 181 -16.68 25.81 -29.75
CA THR A 181 -16.10 24.77 -28.90
C THR A 181 -14.64 25.06 -28.59
N SER A 182 -14.18 24.60 -27.43
CA SER A 182 -12.79 24.67 -27.00
C SER A 182 -12.45 23.39 -26.24
N PHE A 183 -11.40 22.73 -26.70
CA PHE A 183 -10.81 21.56 -26.07
C PHE A 183 -9.28 21.62 -26.30
N PRO A 184 -8.49 21.08 -25.37
CA PRO A 184 -7.04 21.23 -25.44
C PRO A 184 -6.41 20.39 -26.55
N GLN A 185 -5.31 20.92 -27.09
CA GLN A 185 -4.40 20.18 -27.96
C GLN A 185 -3.31 19.50 -27.12
N ARG A 186 -2.77 18.38 -27.61
CA ARG A 186 -1.60 17.74 -27.00
C ARG A 186 -0.37 18.63 -27.06
N TRP A 187 0.53 18.47 -26.09
CA TRP A 187 1.77 19.23 -26.08
C TRP A 187 2.64 18.80 -27.25
N ARG A 188 3.06 19.74 -28.10
CA ARG A 188 3.83 19.46 -29.33
C ARG A 188 3.17 18.38 -30.19
N GLN A 189 1.86 18.49 -30.42
CA GLN A 189 1.09 17.45 -31.10
C GLN A 189 1.77 17.00 -32.40
N PRO A 190 2.01 15.70 -32.59
CA PRO A 190 2.68 15.23 -33.79
C PRO A 190 1.76 15.41 -35.02
N PRO A 191 2.34 15.56 -36.23
CA PRO A 191 1.55 15.59 -37.44
C PRO A 191 0.87 14.22 -37.65
N LYS A 192 -0.43 14.22 -37.99
CA LYS A 192 -1.27 13.01 -38.18
C LYS A 192 -1.36 12.14 -36.92
N ASP A 193 -1.79 12.76 -35.82
CA ASP A 193 -1.99 12.06 -34.55
C ASP A 193 -3.38 11.41 -34.51
N PRO A 194 -3.51 10.08 -34.33
CA PRO A 194 -4.82 9.44 -34.21
C PRO A 194 -5.64 9.93 -33.00
N LEU A 195 -4.97 10.51 -32.00
CA LEU A 195 -5.61 11.15 -30.86
C LEU A 195 -6.02 12.60 -31.11
N ASN A 196 -5.78 13.14 -32.31
CA ASN A 196 -6.19 14.50 -32.63
C ASN A 196 -7.71 14.58 -32.73
N VAL A 197 -8.32 15.15 -31.69
CA VAL A 197 -9.76 15.35 -31.60
C VAL A 197 -10.27 16.20 -32.76
N LEU A 198 -9.56 17.27 -33.14
CA LEU A 198 -9.97 18.17 -34.20
C LEU A 198 -9.93 17.50 -35.58
N GLU A 199 -8.81 16.85 -35.92
CA GLU A 199 -8.71 16.10 -37.18
C GLU A 199 -9.75 14.98 -37.23
N GLY A 200 -9.96 14.25 -36.13
CA GLY A 200 -11.00 13.21 -36.06
C GLY A 200 -12.42 13.75 -36.25
N ILE A 201 -12.75 14.93 -35.68
CA ILE A 201 -14.03 15.60 -35.94
C ILE A 201 -14.15 15.95 -37.43
N MET A 202 -13.10 16.51 -38.04
CA MET A 202 -13.11 16.88 -39.46
C MET A 202 -13.25 15.65 -40.37
N GLU A 203 -12.57 14.55 -40.04
CA GLU A 203 -12.68 13.29 -40.77
C GLU A 203 -14.10 12.72 -40.68
N GLU A 204 -14.73 12.74 -39.50
CA GLU A 204 -16.08 12.24 -39.30
C GLU A 204 -17.14 13.09 -40.01
N ILE A 205 -16.96 14.41 -40.06
CA ILE A 205 -17.82 15.35 -40.81
C ILE A 205 -17.69 15.14 -42.33
N ASN A 206 -16.46 14.93 -42.82
CA ASN A 206 -16.18 14.78 -44.25
C ASN A 206 -16.31 13.34 -44.76
N SER A 207 -16.54 12.38 -43.86
CA SER A 207 -16.64 10.97 -44.21
C SER A 207 -17.89 10.70 -45.04
N ALA A 208 -17.70 10.01 -46.16
CA ALA A 208 -18.80 9.63 -47.06
C ALA A 208 -19.66 8.48 -46.53
N THR A 209 -19.20 7.79 -45.48
CA THR A 209 -19.87 6.63 -44.88
C THR A 209 -20.73 6.99 -43.67
N THR A 210 -20.51 8.16 -43.07
CA THR A 210 -21.26 8.66 -41.91
C THR A 210 -22.44 9.52 -42.37
N GLU A 211 -23.53 9.51 -41.60
CA GLU A 211 -24.66 10.40 -41.88
C GLU A 211 -24.20 11.87 -41.78
N SER A 212 -24.54 12.67 -42.80
CA SER A 212 -24.19 14.09 -42.88
C SER A 212 -24.70 14.84 -41.64
N VAL A 213 -23.93 15.82 -41.17
CA VAL A 213 -24.35 16.68 -40.05
C VAL A 213 -25.45 17.63 -40.53
N ASP A 214 -26.65 17.53 -39.96
CA ASP A 214 -27.82 18.28 -40.45
C ASP A 214 -28.05 19.61 -39.72
N ASN A 215 -27.64 19.70 -38.45
CA ASN A 215 -27.88 20.87 -37.60
C ASN A 215 -26.79 21.02 -36.52
N VAL A 216 -26.78 22.17 -35.84
CA VAL A 216 -25.80 22.49 -34.78
C VAL A 216 -25.84 21.54 -33.58
N TYR A 217 -27.00 20.99 -33.23
CA TYR A 217 -27.12 20.03 -32.12
C TYR A 217 -26.56 18.66 -32.50
N ASP A 218 -26.74 18.24 -33.76
CA ASP A 218 -26.10 17.05 -34.32
C ASP A 218 -24.58 17.20 -34.34
N LEU A 219 -24.08 18.39 -34.73
CA LEU A 219 -22.66 18.74 -34.65
C LEU A 219 -22.15 18.72 -33.20
N ALA A 220 -22.90 19.30 -32.27
CA ALA A 220 -22.54 19.36 -30.85
C ALA A 220 -22.42 17.96 -30.23
N ILE A 221 -23.36 17.05 -30.55
CA ILE A 221 -23.30 15.66 -30.11
C ILE A 221 -22.15 14.92 -30.77
N LEU A 222 -21.87 15.16 -32.06
CA LEU A 222 -20.69 14.58 -32.73
C LEU A 222 -19.40 15.00 -32.03
N ILE A 223 -19.22 16.29 -31.74
CA ILE A 223 -18.05 16.81 -31.04
C ILE A 223 -17.91 16.16 -29.65
N ALA A 224 -19.00 16.13 -28.87
CA ALA A 224 -19.00 15.50 -27.55
C ALA A 224 -18.70 14.00 -27.62
N GLY A 225 -19.31 13.31 -28.59
CA GLY A 225 -19.12 11.89 -28.86
C GLY A 225 -17.67 11.55 -29.21
N ARG A 226 -17.03 12.35 -30.07
CA ARG A 226 -15.62 12.20 -30.40
C ARG A 226 -14.74 12.42 -29.17
N CYS A 227 -14.97 13.47 -28.39
CA CYS A 227 -14.22 13.73 -27.16
C CYS A 227 -14.35 12.55 -26.16
N PHE A 228 -15.57 12.07 -25.90
CA PHE A 228 -15.82 10.99 -24.95
C PHE A 228 -15.26 9.64 -25.42
N GLY A 229 -15.15 9.41 -26.74
CA GLY A 229 -14.60 8.18 -27.31
C GLY A 229 -13.11 8.23 -27.67
N THR A 230 -12.42 9.37 -27.50
CA THR A 230 -11.04 9.55 -28.01
C THR A 230 -10.06 8.55 -27.42
N PHE A 231 -10.24 8.15 -26.16
CA PHE A 231 -9.31 7.28 -25.42
C PHE A 231 -9.40 5.80 -25.81
N ASP A 232 -10.49 5.32 -26.39
CA ASP A 232 -10.72 3.88 -26.66
C ASP A 232 -10.32 3.47 -28.10
N GLN A 233 -9.48 4.27 -28.77
CA GLN A 233 -9.00 3.98 -30.11
C GLN A 233 -7.87 2.95 -30.08
N SER A 234 -8.11 1.75 -30.61
CA SER A 234 -7.13 0.64 -30.69
C SER A 234 -5.85 1.03 -31.43
N ASP A 235 -5.95 1.92 -32.42
CA ASP A 235 -4.84 2.34 -33.29
C ASP A 235 -3.78 3.21 -32.58
N VAL A 236 -4.13 3.74 -31.41
CA VAL A 236 -3.22 4.55 -30.58
C VAL A 236 -2.18 3.68 -29.88
N ARG A 237 -2.40 2.36 -29.85
CA ARG A 237 -1.68 1.46 -28.96
C ARG A 237 -0.84 0.46 -29.72
N SER A 238 0.36 0.23 -29.20
CA SER A 238 1.37 -0.61 -29.86
C SER A 238 1.01 -2.10 -29.88
N ASP A 239 0.01 -2.50 -29.10
CA ASP A 239 -0.54 -3.85 -28.96
C ASP A 239 -1.95 -3.99 -29.54
N GLY A 240 -2.59 -2.89 -29.96
CA GLY A 240 -3.97 -2.87 -30.45
C GLY A 240 -5.04 -3.20 -29.42
N SER A 241 -4.70 -3.29 -28.13
CA SER A 241 -5.67 -3.60 -27.07
C SER A 241 -6.58 -2.39 -26.79
N ARG A 242 -7.75 -2.61 -26.19
CA ARG A 242 -8.62 -1.50 -25.78
C ARG A 242 -8.12 -0.87 -24.49
N PHE A 243 -8.66 0.27 -24.12
CA PHE A 243 -8.22 0.98 -22.91
C PHE A 243 -8.40 0.12 -21.64
N LEU A 244 -9.61 -0.40 -21.43
CA LEU A 244 -9.97 -1.12 -20.21
C LEU A 244 -9.25 -2.48 -20.11
N ASP A 245 -8.85 -3.07 -21.23
CA ASP A 245 -8.08 -4.32 -21.28
C ASP A 245 -6.76 -4.23 -20.48
N MET A 246 -6.16 -3.05 -20.33
CA MET A 246 -4.96 -2.86 -19.49
C MET A 246 -5.23 -3.06 -18.01
N PHE A 247 -6.35 -2.51 -17.53
CA PHE A 247 -6.77 -2.69 -16.15
C PHE A 247 -7.14 -4.16 -15.92
N GLU A 248 -7.83 -4.78 -16.88
CA GLU A 248 -8.12 -6.22 -16.82
C GLU A 248 -6.83 -7.06 -16.75
N SER A 249 -5.83 -6.73 -17.57
CA SER A 249 -4.54 -7.42 -17.56
C SER A 249 -3.78 -7.22 -16.24
N SER A 250 -3.81 -6.01 -15.68
CA SER A 250 -3.13 -5.69 -14.42
C SER A 250 -3.79 -6.39 -13.23
N ILE A 251 -5.13 -6.46 -13.23
CA ILE A 251 -5.91 -7.26 -12.27
C ILE A 251 -5.64 -8.75 -12.44
N GLY A 252 -5.51 -9.22 -13.68
CA GLY A 252 -5.15 -10.61 -13.99
C GLY A 252 -3.80 -11.00 -13.40
N LYS A 253 -2.77 -10.16 -13.62
CA LYS A 253 -1.45 -10.33 -13.01
C LYS A 253 -1.52 -10.37 -11.48
N ALA A 254 -2.25 -9.42 -10.88
CA ALA A 254 -2.41 -9.37 -9.43
C ALA A 254 -3.12 -10.62 -8.85
N MET A 255 -4.04 -11.22 -9.61
CA MET A 255 -4.70 -12.47 -9.24
C MET A 255 -3.75 -13.67 -9.30
N ASP A 256 -2.88 -13.72 -10.31
CA ASP A 256 -1.86 -14.75 -10.44
C ASP A 256 -0.84 -14.66 -9.30
N ASP A 257 -0.39 -13.45 -8.95
CA ASP A 257 0.53 -13.19 -7.84
C ASP A 257 -0.12 -13.54 -6.48
N GLU A 258 -1.40 -13.20 -6.27
CA GLU A 258 -2.15 -13.60 -5.08
C GLU A 258 -2.23 -15.12 -4.94
N THR A 259 -2.50 -15.83 -6.03
CA THR A 259 -2.53 -17.29 -6.06
C THR A 259 -1.14 -17.87 -5.76
N HIS A 260 -0.08 -17.25 -6.28
CA HIS A 260 1.31 -17.63 -6.03
C HIS A 260 1.66 -17.54 -4.55
N PHE A 261 1.40 -16.39 -3.92
CA PHE A 261 1.68 -16.17 -2.49
C PHE A 261 0.90 -17.13 -1.59
N PHE A 262 -0.36 -17.42 -1.92
CA PHE A 262 -1.14 -18.39 -1.15
C PHE A 262 -0.56 -19.81 -1.25
N ALA A 263 -0.15 -20.22 -2.45
CA ALA A 263 0.47 -21.53 -2.68
C ALA A 263 1.83 -21.66 -1.95
N GLU A 264 2.65 -20.61 -2.00
CA GLU A 264 3.91 -20.56 -1.28
C GLU A 264 3.71 -20.65 0.23
N PHE A 265 2.76 -19.88 0.77
CA PHE A 265 2.40 -19.91 2.18
C PHE A 265 1.92 -21.30 2.63
N ASP A 266 1.01 -21.94 1.89
CA ASP A 266 0.52 -23.29 2.21
C ASP A 266 1.67 -24.31 2.22
N HIS A 267 2.56 -24.24 1.24
CA HIS A 267 3.72 -25.13 1.18
C HIS A 267 4.68 -24.92 2.36
N ALA A 268 5.03 -23.67 2.68
CA ALA A 268 5.91 -23.34 3.79
C ALA A 268 5.29 -23.70 5.16
N SER A 269 3.98 -23.46 5.33
CA SER A 269 3.21 -23.83 6.52
C SER A 269 3.24 -25.34 6.78
N ARG A 270 3.01 -26.16 5.75
CA ARG A 270 3.07 -27.64 5.85
C ARG A 270 4.45 -28.14 6.26
N GLN A 271 5.52 -27.53 5.74
CA GLN A 271 6.89 -27.90 6.10
C GLN A 271 7.17 -27.66 7.59
N ILE A 272 6.80 -26.50 8.12
CA ILE A 272 7.02 -26.16 9.53
C ILE A 272 6.14 -27.01 10.44
N SER A 273 4.87 -27.19 10.11
CA SER A 273 3.96 -28.03 10.90
C SER A 273 4.48 -29.48 10.99
N GLY A 274 4.99 -30.04 9.88
CA GLY A 274 5.65 -31.34 9.87
C GLY A 274 6.90 -31.39 10.75
N PHE A 275 7.75 -30.36 10.68
CA PHE A 275 8.94 -30.24 11.51
C PHE A 275 8.61 -30.17 13.01
N LEU A 276 7.70 -29.27 13.42
CA LEU A 276 7.29 -29.10 14.81
C LEU A 276 6.68 -30.38 15.36
N SER A 277 5.80 -31.03 14.59
CA SER A 277 5.19 -32.31 14.97
C SER A 277 6.24 -33.40 15.17
N SER A 278 7.23 -33.51 14.28
CA SER A 278 8.31 -34.50 14.42
C SER A 278 9.23 -34.23 15.62
N THR A 279 9.52 -32.96 15.90
CA THR A 279 10.36 -32.54 17.02
C THR A 279 9.66 -32.79 18.35
N LEU A 280 8.38 -32.41 18.44
CA LEU A 280 7.52 -32.66 19.61
C LEU A 280 7.29 -34.17 19.83
N ALA A 281 7.08 -34.95 18.76
CA ALA A 281 6.95 -36.40 18.85
C ALA A 281 8.22 -37.04 19.40
N THR A 282 9.40 -36.65 18.88
CA THR A 282 10.70 -37.14 19.35
C THR A 282 10.91 -36.82 20.83
N GLN A 283 10.63 -35.58 21.24
CA GLN A 283 10.70 -35.19 22.66
C GLN A 283 9.75 -36.01 23.54
N SER A 284 8.49 -36.19 23.11
CA SER A 284 7.50 -36.92 23.88
C SER A 284 7.87 -38.41 24.07
N GLN A 285 8.47 -39.02 23.04
CA GLN A 285 8.92 -40.41 23.08
C GLN A 285 10.13 -40.56 24.00
N GLN A 286 11.07 -39.61 23.98
CA GLN A 286 12.21 -39.58 24.89
C GLN A 286 11.79 -39.44 26.36
N MET A 287 10.78 -38.59 26.64
CA MET A 287 10.20 -38.44 27.97
C MET A 287 9.51 -39.72 28.45
N ARG A 288 8.81 -40.45 27.57
CA ARG A 288 8.19 -41.75 27.90
C ARG A 288 9.24 -42.81 28.22
N CYS A 289 10.25 -42.99 27.37
CA CYS A 289 11.35 -43.94 27.63
C CYS A 289 12.13 -43.61 28.91
N SER A 290 12.31 -42.33 29.26
CA SER A 290 12.95 -41.95 30.53
C SER A 290 12.09 -42.28 31.75
N ASN A 291 10.77 -42.22 31.64
CA ASN A 291 9.86 -42.57 32.74
C ASN A 291 9.68 -44.09 32.87
N ASP A 292 9.74 -44.84 31.78
CA ASP A 292 9.67 -46.31 31.81
C ASP A 292 10.93 -46.93 32.45
N LEU A 293 12.10 -46.29 32.35
CA LEU A 293 13.29 -46.70 33.13
C LEU A 293 13.12 -46.56 34.65
N ARG A 294 12.17 -45.74 35.13
CA ARG A 294 11.84 -45.63 36.57
C ARG A 294 10.82 -46.65 37.05
N LYS A 295 10.14 -47.37 36.15
CA LYS A 295 9.10 -48.33 36.48
C LYS A 295 9.54 -49.72 36.02
N ALA A 296 10.39 -50.37 36.80
CA ALA A 296 10.69 -51.78 36.60
C ALA A 296 9.54 -52.65 37.13
N PRO A 297 8.93 -53.54 36.31
CA PRO A 297 8.38 -54.78 36.82
C PRO A 297 9.40 -55.90 36.61
N ALA A 298 9.57 -56.72 37.63
CA ALA A 298 10.44 -57.88 37.62
C ALA A 298 10.01 -58.92 36.57
N HIS A 299 11.02 -59.55 35.95
CA HIS A 299 11.01 -60.80 35.19
C HIS A 299 10.15 -60.90 33.91
N LYS A 300 10.84 -60.98 32.75
CA LYS A 300 10.82 -62.18 31.87
C LYS A 300 11.89 -62.10 30.76
N LYS A 301 12.28 -63.30 30.32
CA LYS A 301 13.49 -63.66 29.56
C LYS A 301 13.52 -63.17 28.10
N ALA A 302 14.76 -63.08 27.63
CA ALA A 302 15.28 -62.80 26.30
C ALA A 302 14.50 -63.37 25.10
N GLY A 303 14.44 -62.57 24.04
CA GLY A 303 14.05 -62.99 22.70
C GLY A 303 14.19 -61.86 21.68
N ASN A 304 15.13 -62.04 20.75
CA ASN A 304 15.35 -61.33 19.48
C ASN A 304 15.80 -59.86 19.51
N GLU A 305 17.10 -59.69 19.27
CA GLU A 305 17.67 -58.52 18.61
C GLU A 305 17.06 -58.37 17.21
N ARG A 306 16.23 -57.34 17.02
CA ARG A 306 16.05 -56.71 15.71
C ARG A 306 16.66 -55.32 15.80
N HIS A 307 17.71 -55.12 15.03
CA HIS A 307 18.31 -53.81 14.77
C HIS A 307 17.23 -52.84 14.29
N SER A 308 16.77 -51.99 15.20
CA SER A 308 16.02 -50.79 14.87
C SER A 308 17.01 -49.76 14.35
N HIS A 309 16.91 -49.48 13.06
CA HIS A 309 17.59 -48.37 12.39
C HIS A 309 17.56 -47.11 13.26
N ARG A 310 18.75 -46.66 13.65
CA ARG A 310 19.01 -45.31 14.13
C ARG A 310 18.61 -44.36 12.99
N PRO A 311 17.64 -43.43 13.17
CA PRO A 311 17.43 -42.40 12.17
C PRO A 311 18.70 -41.55 12.17
N SER A 312 19.43 -41.62 11.06
CA SER A 312 20.52 -40.71 10.77
C SER A 312 20.00 -39.27 10.93
N LEU A 313 20.82 -38.43 11.57
CA LEU A 313 20.64 -36.99 11.66
C LEU A 313 20.19 -36.46 10.30
N ARG A 314 18.92 -36.07 10.19
CA ARG A 314 18.46 -35.30 9.03
C ARG A 314 19.10 -33.92 9.13
N SER A 315 19.89 -33.62 8.10
CA SER A 315 20.54 -32.35 7.82
C SER A 315 19.63 -31.14 8.14
N ASN A 316 20.23 -30.15 8.78
CA ASN A 316 19.73 -28.80 9.12
C ASN A 316 19.25 -28.02 7.88
N LYS A 317 18.19 -28.47 7.20
CA LYS A 317 17.56 -27.72 6.10
C LYS A 317 16.33 -26.93 6.57
N HIS A 318 16.37 -26.20 7.69
CA HIS A 318 15.18 -25.50 8.18
C HIS A 318 15.31 -24.08 8.80
N PRO A 319 16.35 -23.27 8.49
CA PRO A 319 16.26 -21.82 8.66
C PRO A 319 15.39 -21.13 7.58
N MET A 320 15.43 -21.64 6.34
CA MET A 320 14.89 -20.92 5.16
C MET A 320 13.35 -20.85 5.15
N ALA A 321 12.64 -21.95 5.44
CA ALA A 321 11.17 -21.96 5.42
C ALA A 321 10.55 -20.99 6.44
N MET A 322 11.25 -20.74 7.56
CA MET A 322 10.82 -19.77 8.56
C MET A 322 11.07 -18.33 8.10
N GLN A 323 12.16 -18.08 7.35
CA GLN A 323 12.42 -16.78 6.73
C GLN A 323 11.37 -16.46 5.66
N THR A 324 11.05 -17.41 4.79
CA THR A 324 9.99 -17.27 3.76
C THR A 324 8.61 -16.95 4.34
N LEU A 325 8.29 -17.46 5.54
CA LEU A 325 7.01 -17.13 6.20
C LEU A 325 6.98 -15.76 6.86
N LEU A 326 8.15 -15.21 7.21
CA LEU A 326 8.29 -13.91 7.87
C LEU A 326 8.48 -12.78 6.85
N ASP A 327 8.92 -13.11 5.64
CA ASP A 327 8.90 -12.16 4.55
C ASP A 327 7.45 -11.91 4.10
N ILE A 328 7.10 -10.63 4.12
CA ILE A 328 5.78 -10.11 3.75
C ILE A 328 5.92 -8.93 2.78
N ALA A 329 7.13 -8.63 2.31
CA ALA A 329 7.40 -7.44 1.51
C ALA A 329 6.66 -7.52 0.17
N GLU A 330 6.74 -8.67 -0.51
CA GLU A 330 6.09 -8.90 -1.81
C GLU A 330 4.56 -8.87 -1.70
N GLU A 331 3.97 -9.42 -0.62
CA GLU A 331 2.52 -9.32 -0.41
C GLU A 331 2.05 -7.89 -0.10
N ILE A 332 2.86 -7.10 0.60
CA ILE A 332 2.55 -5.69 0.87
C ILE A 332 2.63 -4.87 -0.41
N GLU A 333 3.61 -5.15 -1.27
CA GLU A 333 3.75 -4.53 -2.59
C GLU A 333 2.51 -4.81 -3.44
N LEU A 334 2.11 -6.09 -3.56
CA LEU A 334 0.89 -6.46 -4.28
C LEU A 334 -0.37 -5.82 -3.66
N LEU A 335 -0.46 -5.73 -2.33
CA LEU A 335 -1.58 -5.06 -1.67
C LEU A 335 -1.63 -3.56 -2.00
N SER A 336 -0.48 -2.90 -2.12
CA SER A 336 -0.38 -1.51 -2.58
C SER A 336 -0.86 -1.42 -4.03
N ASP A 337 -0.33 -2.27 -4.91
CA ASP A 337 -0.66 -2.28 -6.34
C ASP A 337 -2.17 -2.44 -6.59
N VAL A 338 -2.79 -3.38 -5.91
CA VAL A 338 -4.25 -3.62 -6.01
C VAL A 338 -5.03 -2.41 -5.47
N LYS A 339 -4.55 -1.77 -4.41
CA LYS A 339 -5.19 -0.56 -3.89
C LYS A 339 -5.09 0.59 -4.89
N ASP A 340 -3.96 0.75 -5.55
CA ASP A 340 -3.74 1.82 -6.53
C ASP A 340 -4.59 1.59 -7.79
N ILE A 341 -4.72 0.33 -8.26
CA ILE A 341 -5.69 -0.06 -9.31
C ILE A 341 -7.11 0.40 -8.95
N ARG A 342 -7.55 0.15 -7.71
CA ARG A 342 -8.89 0.54 -7.25
C ARG A 342 -9.08 2.04 -7.18
N ASP A 343 -8.10 2.76 -6.61
CA ASP A 343 -8.14 4.22 -6.52
C ASP A 343 -8.22 4.83 -7.93
N GLU A 344 -7.48 4.31 -8.92
CA GLU A 344 -7.57 4.73 -10.33
C GLU A 344 -8.90 4.39 -11.00
N LEU A 345 -9.44 3.18 -10.79
CA LEU A 345 -10.77 2.81 -11.29
C LEU A 345 -11.86 3.72 -10.74
N ASP A 346 -11.78 4.11 -9.47
CA ASP A 346 -12.68 5.08 -8.86
C ASP A 346 -12.54 6.49 -9.46
N MET A 347 -11.30 6.92 -9.76
CA MET A 347 -11.06 8.18 -10.47
C MET A 347 -11.65 8.16 -11.88
N LEU A 348 -11.49 7.06 -12.62
CA LEU A 348 -12.10 6.87 -13.94
C LEU A 348 -13.62 6.90 -13.87
N ARG A 349 -14.20 6.16 -12.91
CA ARG A 349 -15.63 6.15 -12.65
C ARG A 349 -16.17 7.56 -12.47
N LEU A 350 -15.48 8.41 -11.69
CA LEU A 350 -15.88 9.80 -11.49
C LEU A 350 -15.95 10.59 -12.81
N VAL A 351 -14.98 10.40 -13.71
CA VAL A 351 -14.98 11.06 -15.03
C VAL A 351 -16.18 10.61 -15.86
N PHE A 352 -16.45 9.31 -15.94
CA PHE A 352 -17.60 8.80 -16.69
C PHE A 352 -18.94 9.22 -16.06
N GLU A 353 -19.05 9.23 -14.73
CA GLU A 353 -20.24 9.73 -14.05
C GLU A 353 -20.48 11.22 -14.35
N GLN A 354 -19.42 12.03 -14.44
CA GLN A 354 -19.51 13.43 -14.86
C GLN A 354 -19.98 13.56 -16.32
N GLN A 355 -19.54 12.67 -17.21
CA GLN A 355 -20.05 12.63 -18.60
C GLN A 355 -21.53 12.24 -18.63
N THR A 356 -21.95 11.23 -17.87
CA THR A 356 -23.36 10.82 -17.77
C THR A 356 -24.25 11.93 -17.22
N GLN A 357 -23.77 12.73 -16.25
CA GLN A 357 -24.53 13.84 -15.67
C GLN A 357 -24.89 14.93 -16.68
N VAL A 358 -24.15 15.03 -17.78
CA VAL A 358 -24.38 16.03 -18.82
C VAL A 358 -25.49 15.60 -19.78
N VAL A 359 -25.71 14.30 -19.96
CA VAL A 359 -26.68 13.72 -20.91
C VAL A 359 -28.12 14.22 -20.70
N PRO A 360 -28.69 14.25 -19.47
CA PRO A 360 -30.05 14.77 -19.25
C PRO A 360 -30.20 16.23 -19.64
N GLY A 361 -29.18 17.06 -19.41
CA GLY A 361 -29.20 18.48 -19.79
C GLY A 361 -29.21 18.65 -21.30
N VAL A 362 -28.50 17.78 -22.03
CA VAL A 362 -28.55 17.75 -23.51
C VAL A 362 -29.92 17.29 -24.00
N HIS A 363 -30.54 16.28 -23.36
CA HIS A 363 -31.91 15.86 -23.68
C HIS A 363 -32.91 17.00 -23.50
N GLU A 364 -32.88 17.69 -22.35
CA GLU A 364 -33.77 18.82 -22.06
C GLU A 364 -33.59 19.96 -23.08
N ALA A 365 -32.35 20.26 -23.44
CA ALA A 365 -32.05 21.27 -24.45
C ALA A 365 -32.58 20.88 -25.83
N VAL A 366 -32.34 19.64 -26.27
CA VAL A 366 -32.84 19.11 -27.55
C VAL A 366 -34.36 19.11 -27.60
N ASP A 367 -35.02 18.69 -26.51
CA ASP A 367 -36.49 18.67 -26.42
C ASP A 367 -37.09 20.07 -26.43
N THR A 368 -36.49 21.02 -25.70
CA THR A 368 -36.99 22.39 -25.61
C THR A 368 -36.84 23.12 -26.95
N ILE A 369 -35.73 22.90 -27.66
CA ILE A 369 -35.40 23.69 -28.85
C ILE A 369 -35.98 23.07 -30.12
N LEU A 370 -35.85 21.74 -30.29
CA LEU A 370 -36.35 21.04 -31.49
C LEU A 370 -37.79 20.53 -31.31
N GLY A 371 -38.38 20.62 -30.12
CA GLY A 371 -39.73 20.10 -29.84
C GLY A 371 -40.90 20.97 -30.30
N HIS A 372 -40.66 22.19 -30.77
CA HIS A 372 -41.73 23.12 -31.15
C HIS A 372 -42.26 22.96 -32.59
N GLU A 373 -41.58 22.21 -33.46
CA GLU A 373 -41.95 22.08 -34.89
C GLU A 373 -42.15 20.62 -35.33
N LYS A 374 -43.34 20.30 -35.86
CA LYS A 374 -43.67 18.95 -36.40
C LYS A 374 -42.76 18.49 -37.54
N GLU A 375 -42.14 19.42 -38.25
CA GLU A 375 -41.20 19.16 -39.34
C GLU A 375 -39.79 18.79 -38.81
N SER A 376 -39.52 19.05 -37.53
CA SER A 376 -38.25 18.77 -36.86
C SER A 376 -38.19 17.38 -36.19
N GLU A 377 -39.28 16.62 -36.18
CA GLU A 377 -39.35 15.28 -35.56
C GLU A 377 -38.28 14.30 -36.10
N GLY A 378 -38.03 14.32 -37.41
CA GLY A 378 -36.97 13.50 -38.02
C GLY A 378 -35.57 13.90 -37.55
N LYS A 379 -35.30 15.21 -37.49
CA LYS A 379 -34.02 15.77 -37.02
C LYS A 379 -33.81 15.47 -35.54
N LYS A 380 -34.85 15.66 -34.73
CA LYS A 380 -34.89 15.33 -33.31
C LYS A 380 -34.60 13.86 -33.06
N SER A 381 -35.28 12.95 -33.76
CA SER A 381 -35.06 11.51 -33.60
C SER A 381 -33.61 11.12 -33.94
N LYS A 382 -33.01 11.71 -34.98
CA LYS A 382 -31.62 11.44 -35.36
C LYS A 382 -30.64 11.87 -34.26
N VAL A 383 -30.78 13.10 -33.77
CA VAL A 383 -29.98 13.67 -32.67
C VAL A 383 -30.09 12.81 -31.41
N LEU A 384 -31.30 12.40 -31.03
CA LEU A 384 -31.54 11.54 -29.86
C LEU A 384 -30.97 10.12 -30.04
N ASN A 385 -31.04 9.55 -31.25
CA ASN A 385 -30.46 8.24 -31.54
C ASN A 385 -28.93 8.25 -31.39
N ARG A 386 -28.27 9.31 -31.89
CA ARG A 386 -26.82 9.51 -31.73
C ARG A 386 -26.44 9.72 -30.27
N LEU A 387 -27.18 10.56 -29.54
CA LEU A 387 -26.98 10.75 -28.11
C LEU A 387 -27.09 9.44 -27.33
N GLY A 388 -28.12 8.64 -27.63
CA GLY A 388 -28.33 7.34 -26.99
C GLY A 388 -27.22 6.33 -27.30
N TYR A 389 -26.53 6.43 -28.44
CA TYR A 389 -25.34 5.61 -28.71
C TYR A 389 -24.19 5.96 -27.75
N HIS A 390 -23.91 7.25 -27.57
CA HIS A 390 -22.87 7.71 -26.65
C HIS A 390 -23.21 7.40 -25.19
N GLU A 391 -24.47 7.59 -24.79
CA GLU A 391 -24.96 7.20 -23.46
C GLU A 391 -24.71 5.71 -23.19
N ARG A 392 -25.09 4.83 -24.13
CA ARG A 392 -24.82 3.39 -24.01
C ARG A 392 -23.33 3.05 -23.98
N ALA A 393 -22.49 3.82 -24.66
CA ALA A 393 -21.04 3.61 -24.62
C ALA A 393 -20.49 3.95 -23.22
N ILE A 394 -20.85 5.10 -22.67
CA ILE A 394 -20.47 5.53 -21.32
C ILE A 394 -20.97 4.54 -20.27
N ASP A 395 -22.24 4.13 -20.35
CA ASP A 395 -22.83 3.15 -19.43
C ASP A 395 -22.11 1.78 -19.46
N ARG A 396 -21.63 1.36 -20.63
CA ARG A 396 -20.82 0.14 -20.75
C ARG A 396 -19.49 0.31 -20.02
N SER A 397 -18.79 1.43 -20.23
CA SER A 397 -17.54 1.72 -19.54
C SER A 397 -17.70 1.78 -18.02
N VAL A 398 -18.77 2.41 -17.51
CA VAL A 398 -19.06 2.45 -16.06
C VAL A 398 -19.27 1.04 -15.50
N LYS A 399 -20.08 0.20 -16.17
CA LYS A 399 -20.34 -1.17 -15.73
C LYS A 399 -19.08 -2.04 -15.73
N GLU A 400 -18.21 -1.85 -16.71
CA GLU A 400 -16.94 -2.55 -16.83
C GLU A 400 -15.97 -2.15 -15.71
N ILE A 401 -15.89 -0.86 -15.39
CA ILE A 401 -15.14 -0.35 -14.23
C ILE A 401 -15.67 -0.92 -12.92
N GLU A 402 -17.00 -0.92 -12.70
CA GLU A 402 -17.59 -1.52 -11.49
C GLU A 402 -17.34 -3.04 -11.38
N ARG A 403 -17.25 -3.73 -12.52
CA ARG A 403 -16.90 -5.16 -12.56
C ARG A 403 -15.44 -5.36 -12.16
N MET A 404 -14.53 -4.53 -12.68
CA MET A 404 -13.10 -4.57 -12.37
C MET A 404 -12.81 -4.19 -10.91
N ASP A 405 -13.45 -3.16 -10.34
CA ASP A 405 -13.27 -2.81 -8.93
C ASP A 405 -13.70 -3.96 -8.01
N LYS A 406 -14.81 -4.63 -8.30
CA LYS A 406 -15.23 -5.84 -7.55
C LYS A 406 -14.23 -6.98 -7.63
N GLN A 407 -13.50 -7.11 -8.73
CA GLN A 407 -12.44 -8.13 -8.84
C GLN A 407 -11.22 -7.73 -8.01
N ALA A 408 -10.76 -6.48 -8.15
CA ALA A 408 -9.64 -5.95 -7.37
C ALA A 408 -9.95 -5.96 -5.85
N GLU A 409 -11.19 -5.66 -5.44
CA GLU A 409 -11.62 -5.76 -4.05
C GLU A 409 -11.46 -7.18 -3.48
N ARG A 410 -11.79 -8.20 -4.26
CA ARG A 410 -11.63 -9.60 -3.83
C ARG A 410 -10.16 -9.95 -3.63
N ILE A 411 -9.30 -9.53 -4.55
CA ILE A 411 -7.85 -9.74 -4.45
C ILE A 411 -7.31 -9.02 -3.20
N TYR A 412 -7.71 -7.76 -3.00
CA TYR A 412 -7.31 -6.96 -1.83
C TYR A 412 -7.70 -7.64 -0.51
N VAL A 413 -8.94 -8.12 -0.41
CA VAL A 413 -9.42 -8.85 0.77
C VAL A 413 -8.65 -10.16 0.96
N SER A 414 -8.40 -10.91 -0.12
CA SER A 414 -7.68 -12.18 -0.05
C SER A 414 -6.25 -12.01 0.46
N ILE A 415 -5.49 -11.05 -0.09
CA ILE A 415 -4.11 -10.77 0.34
C ILE A 415 -4.08 -10.30 1.79
N ARG A 416 -5.01 -9.44 2.20
CA ARG A 416 -5.12 -9.00 3.60
C ARG A 416 -5.37 -10.18 4.53
N ASP A 417 -6.25 -11.09 4.14
CA ASP A 417 -6.58 -12.27 4.93
C ASP A 417 -5.39 -13.26 4.96
N LEU A 418 -4.62 -13.38 3.87
CA LEU A 418 -3.34 -14.12 3.81
C LEU A 418 -2.30 -13.53 4.77
N LEU A 419 -2.13 -12.21 4.81
CA LEU A 419 -1.24 -11.53 5.75
C LEU A 419 -1.64 -11.79 7.21
N ASP A 420 -2.93 -11.74 7.52
CA ASP A 420 -3.45 -12.07 8.86
C ASP A 420 -3.21 -13.56 9.21
N LEU A 421 -3.32 -14.46 8.23
CA LEU A 421 -2.96 -15.88 8.39
C LEU A 421 -1.46 -16.08 8.64
N LYS A 422 -0.59 -15.42 7.86
CA LYS A 422 0.87 -15.45 8.06
C LYS A 422 1.23 -14.95 9.45
N GLN A 423 0.65 -13.84 9.91
CA GLN A 423 0.88 -13.30 11.24
C GLN A 423 0.45 -14.28 12.36
N LYS A 424 -0.75 -14.87 12.24
CA LYS A 424 -1.23 -15.88 13.21
C LYS A 424 -0.34 -17.12 13.24
N HIS A 425 0.10 -17.57 12.07
CA HIS A 425 0.99 -18.72 11.95
C HIS A 425 2.38 -18.42 12.54
N ALA A 426 2.96 -17.24 12.27
CA ALA A 426 4.22 -16.79 12.85
C ALA A 426 4.18 -16.78 14.38
N ASN A 427 3.10 -16.22 14.97
CA ASN A 427 2.90 -16.23 16.43
C ASN A 427 2.81 -17.66 17.00
N ALA A 428 2.09 -18.57 16.31
CA ALA A 428 1.96 -19.96 16.74
C ALA A 428 3.29 -20.73 16.67
N VAL A 429 4.08 -20.47 15.63
CA VAL A 429 5.41 -21.05 15.45
C VAL A 429 6.38 -20.54 16.51
N GLU A 430 6.42 -19.22 16.75
CA GLU A 430 7.25 -18.61 17.80
C GLU A 430 6.91 -19.20 19.18
N ALA A 431 5.63 -19.33 19.52
CA ALA A 431 5.19 -19.96 20.76
C ALA A 431 5.65 -21.42 20.87
N SER A 432 5.62 -22.17 19.76
CA SER A 432 6.09 -23.55 19.72
C SER A 432 7.61 -23.65 19.92
N TYR A 433 8.38 -22.78 19.29
CA TYR A 433 9.83 -22.70 19.49
C TYR A 433 10.19 -22.29 20.92
N ALA A 434 9.53 -21.29 21.48
CA ALA A 434 9.73 -20.88 22.88
C ALA A 434 9.47 -22.05 23.85
N ARG A 435 8.43 -22.85 23.58
CA ARG A 435 8.15 -24.07 24.35
C ARG A 435 9.26 -25.11 24.22
N ILE A 436 9.75 -25.37 23.01
CA ILE A 436 10.86 -26.30 22.77
C ILE A 436 12.10 -25.83 23.51
N GLN A 437 12.48 -24.55 23.37
CA GLN A 437 13.64 -23.96 24.03
C GLN A 437 13.54 -24.02 25.56
N ALA A 438 12.36 -23.75 26.13
CA ALA A 438 12.13 -23.86 27.57
C ALA A 438 12.32 -25.30 28.07
N SER A 439 11.87 -26.30 27.30
CA SER A 439 12.03 -27.72 27.65
C SER A 439 13.50 -28.16 27.59
N GLU A 440 14.26 -27.69 26.61
CA GLU A 440 15.70 -27.98 26.48
C GLU A 440 16.49 -27.34 27.62
N THR A 441 16.15 -26.10 27.97
CA THR A 441 16.75 -25.38 29.10
C THR A 441 16.48 -26.11 30.42
N ALA A 442 15.25 -26.62 30.62
CA ALA A 442 14.89 -27.40 31.81
C ALA A 442 15.72 -28.70 31.89
N ARG A 443 15.90 -29.40 30.77
CA ARG A 443 16.73 -30.61 30.71
C ARG A 443 18.20 -30.30 31.02
N GLN A 444 18.72 -29.20 30.46
CA GLN A 444 20.08 -28.74 30.76
C GLN A 444 20.25 -28.40 32.25
N GLY A 445 19.21 -27.84 32.89
CA GLY A 445 19.16 -27.62 34.33
C GLY A 445 19.29 -28.91 35.16
N GLN A 446 18.74 -30.03 34.70
CA GLN A 446 18.89 -31.32 35.39
C GLN A 446 20.32 -31.88 35.30
N ILE A 447 20.98 -31.73 34.15
CA ILE A 447 22.39 -32.12 33.99
C ILE A 447 23.27 -31.33 34.96
N LEU A 448 23.03 -30.02 35.07
CA LEU A 448 23.68 -29.17 36.06
C LEU A 448 23.40 -29.65 37.49
N MET A 449 22.15 -30.02 37.81
CA MET A 449 21.79 -30.53 39.14
C MET A 449 22.58 -31.79 39.52
N VAL A 450 22.66 -32.78 38.62
CA VAL A 450 23.41 -34.02 38.89
C VAL A 450 24.90 -33.73 39.08
N PHE A 451 25.48 -32.89 38.21
CA PHE A 451 26.86 -32.45 38.35
C PHE A 451 27.10 -31.79 39.71
N THR A 452 26.20 -30.88 40.13
CA THR A 452 26.32 -30.20 41.42
C THR A 452 26.23 -31.15 42.62
N ILE A 453 25.37 -32.17 42.58
CA ILE A 453 25.27 -33.15 43.67
C ILE A 453 26.56 -33.95 43.81
N VAL A 454 27.11 -34.43 42.70
CA VAL A 454 28.38 -35.16 42.68
C VAL A 454 29.48 -34.27 43.25
N THR A 455 29.57 -33.01 42.81
CA THR A 455 30.57 -32.07 43.35
C THR A 455 30.39 -31.80 44.84
N VAL A 456 29.17 -31.58 45.34
CA VAL A 456 28.91 -31.27 46.76
C VAL A 456 29.30 -32.43 47.69
N ILE A 457 29.15 -33.68 47.25
CA ILE A 457 29.51 -34.86 48.05
C ILE A 457 31.00 -35.18 47.95
N PHE A 458 31.55 -35.23 46.73
CA PHE A 458 32.93 -35.67 46.51
C PHE A 458 33.96 -34.61 46.88
N LEU A 459 33.63 -33.31 46.76
CA LEU A 459 34.61 -32.27 47.03
C LEU A 459 35.05 -32.23 48.51
N PRO A 460 34.16 -32.32 49.52
CA PRO A 460 34.56 -32.46 50.91
C PRO A 460 35.27 -33.79 51.19
N LEU A 461 34.83 -34.88 50.55
CA LEU A 461 35.41 -36.20 50.77
C LEU A 461 36.84 -36.30 50.22
N SER A 462 37.08 -35.73 49.04
CA SER A 462 38.41 -35.59 48.44
C SER A 462 39.32 -34.71 49.30
N PHE A 463 38.77 -33.65 49.90
CA PHE A 463 39.51 -32.82 50.85
C PHE A 463 39.93 -33.62 52.09
N ILE A 464 39.01 -34.39 52.69
CA ILE A 464 39.32 -35.22 53.87
C ILE A 464 40.37 -36.29 53.52
N ALA A 465 40.26 -36.95 52.37
CA ALA A 465 41.24 -37.93 51.92
C ALA A 465 42.64 -37.31 51.74
N ALA A 466 42.72 -36.16 51.07
CA ALA A 466 43.97 -35.42 50.91
C ALA A 466 44.52 -34.90 52.25
N PHE A 467 43.66 -34.57 53.21
CA PHE A 467 44.06 -34.16 54.54
C PHE A 467 44.62 -35.32 55.38
N LEU A 468 44.06 -36.52 55.25
CA LEU A 468 44.52 -37.73 55.95
C LEU A 468 45.79 -38.34 55.35
N ASP A 469 46.07 -38.06 54.08
CA ASP A 469 47.31 -38.45 53.37
C ASP A 469 48.51 -37.56 53.76
N LEU A 470 48.30 -36.50 54.54
CA LEU A 470 49.39 -35.67 55.06
C LEU A 470 50.16 -36.42 56.15
N GLU A 471 51.49 -36.34 56.07
CA GLU A 471 52.41 -36.94 57.06
C GLU A 471 52.53 -36.01 58.30
N ILE A 472 51.52 -36.08 59.17
CA ILE A 472 51.37 -35.24 60.38
C ILE A 472 51.83 -36.03 61.60
N ALA A 473 52.45 -35.37 62.59
CA ALA A 473 53.00 -36.00 63.79
C ALA A 473 51.98 -36.75 64.67
N GLU A 474 50.70 -36.40 64.59
CA GLU A 474 49.61 -37.13 65.26
C GLU A 474 49.20 -38.44 64.54
N TYR A 475 49.58 -38.66 63.26
CA TYR A 475 49.22 -39.83 62.44
C TYR A 475 50.40 -40.34 61.58
N PRO A 476 51.38 -41.06 62.17
CA PRO A 476 52.58 -41.50 61.46
C PRO A 476 52.33 -42.68 60.50
N HIS A 477 52.70 -42.52 59.23
CA HIS A 477 52.56 -43.57 58.20
C HIS A 477 53.83 -44.42 58.02
N HIS A 478 55.02 -43.89 58.31
CA HIS A 478 56.28 -44.63 58.34
C HIS A 478 57.17 -44.16 59.50
N GLN A 479 57.77 -45.10 60.25
CA GLN A 479 58.70 -44.77 61.33
C GLN A 479 60.03 -44.27 60.75
N GLY A 480 60.21 -42.95 60.62
CA GLY A 480 61.53 -42.35 60.37
C GLY A 480 61.60 -40.99 59.67
N SER A 481 60.50 -40.43 59.14
CA SER A 481 60.51 -39.12 58.45
C SER A 481 60.15 -37.96 59.38
N GLN A 482 60.61 -36.76 59.04
CA GLN A 482 60.42 -35.51 59.78
C GLN A 482 58.94 -35.07 59.72
N GLU A 483 58.21 -35.25 60.83
CA GLU A 483 56.76 -35.07 60.89
C GLU A 483 56.33 -33.61 61.03
N LEU A 484 55.29 -33.20 60.31
CA LEU A 484 54.74 -31.84 60.39
C LEU A 484 53.75 -31.72 61.56
N THR A 485 53.81 -30.65 62.35
CA THR A 485 52.83 -30.40 63.42
C THR A 485 51.48 -29.99 62.80
N LEU A 486 50.36 -30.50 63.33
CA LEU A 486 48.99 -30.22 62.84
C LEU A 486 48.74 -28.71 62.61
N GLY A 487 49.19 -27.87 63.54
CA GLY A 487 49.04 -26.42 63.46
C GLY A 487 49.81 -25.77 62.30
N TYR A 488 50.95 -26.35 61.88
CA TYR A 488 51.70 -25.88 60.72
C TYR A 488 51.00 -26.26 59.41
N ALA A 489 50.60 -27.53 59.27
CA ALA A 489 49.89 -28.02 58.08
C ALA A 489 48.55 -27.29 57.86
N LEU A 490 47.77 -27.09 58.92
CA LEU A 490 46.47 -26.43 58.83
C LEU A 490 46.59 -24.94 58.49
N LYS A 491 47.62 -24.25 59.01
CA LYS A 491 47.86 -22.82 58.74
C LYS A 491 48.15 -22.55 57.26
N TYR A 492 48.95 -23.38 56.61
CA TYR A 492 49.29 -23.20 55.19
C TYR A 492 48.22 -23.74 54.24
N THR A 493 47.57 -24.87 54.55
CA THR A 493 46.50 -25.44 53.71
C THR A 493 45.23 -24.58 53.71
N LEU A 494 44.75 -24.12 54.87
CA LEU A 494 43.60 -23.20 54.93
C LEU A 494 43.96 -21.79 54.49
N GLY A 495 45.16 -21.29 54.81
CA GLY A 495 45.59 -19.93 54.46
C GLY A 495 45.79 -19.75 52.95
N ILE A 496 46.66 -20.56 52.35
CA ILE A 496 46.96 -20.47 50.90
C ILE A 496 45.78 -21.02 50.09
N GLY A 497 45.20 -22.15 50.52
CA GLY A 497 44.04 -22.74 49.86
C GLY A 497 42.80 -21.85 49.89
N GLY A 498 42.52 -21.21 51.03
CA GLY A 498 41.43 -20.24 51.16
C GLY A 498 41.63 -19.00 50.32
N GLY A 499 42.86 -18.49 50.21
CA GLY A 499 43.20 -17.37 49.33
C GLY A 499 42.99 -17.69 47.84
N ILE A 500 43.45 -18.86 47.38
CA ILE A 500 43.25 -19.32 46.00
C ILE A 500 41.76 -19.60 45.72
N ALA A 501 41.04 -20.18 46.68
CA ALA A 501 39.61 -20.43 46.55
C ALA A 501 38.81 -19.11 46.45
N ALA A 502 39.10 -18.13 47.29
CA ALA A 502 38.48 -16.81 47.24
C ALA A 502 38.75 -16.10 45.90
N LEU A 503 40.00 -16.14 45.42
CA LEU A 503 40.38 -15.60 44.12
C LEU A 503 39.62 -16.31 42.98
N SER A 504 39.50 -17.62 43.05
CA SER A 504 38.78 -18.43 42.05
C SER A 504 37.29 -18.13 42.04
N VAL A 505 36.66 -17.95 43.21
CA VAL A 505 35.24 -17.54 43.33
C VAL A 505 35.03 -16.13 42.79
N ILE A 506 35.92 -15.19 43.09
CA ILE A 506 35.88 -13.84 42.53
C ILE A 506 36.04 -13.88 41.01
N LEU A 507 36.95 -14.71 40.47
CA LEU A 507 37.10 -14.93 39.03
C LEU A 507 35.83 -15.54 38.41
N ALA A 508 35.22 -16.54 39.05
CA ALA A 508 34.01 -17.20 38.56
C ALA A 508 32.80 -16.25 38.53
N LEU A 509 32.60 -15.45 39.58
CA LEU A 509 31.52 -14.46 39.63
C LEU A 509 31.76 -13.29 38.67
N SER A 510 33.03 -12.96 38.41
CA SER A 510 33.40 -11.94 37.43
C SER A 510 33.52 -12.48 36.00
N ALA A 511 33.39 -13.78 35.76
CA ALA A 511 33.53 -14.40 34.44
C ALA A 511 32.61 -13.76 33.39
N ASN A 512 31.39 -13.37 33.78
CA ASN A 512 30.43 -12.72 32.89
C ASN A 512 30.77 -11.24 32.58
N ARG A 513 31.63 -10.60 33.40
CA ARG A 513 32.23 -9.28 33.13
C ARG A 513 33.55 -9.42 32.38
N MET A 514 34.37 -10.41 32.71
CA MET A 514 35.60 -10.74 32.00
C MET A 514 35.34 -11.15 30.56
N GLN A 515 34.32 -11.96 30.24
CA GLN A 515 34.01 -12.29 28.84
C GLN A 515 33.72 -11.04 27.99
N ARG A 516 33.09 -10.02 28.58
CA ARG A 516 32.86 -8.72 27.92
C ARG A 516 34.15 -7.90 27.81
N GLY A 517 35.02 -7.93 28.82
CA GLY A 517 36.33 -7.28 28.81
C GLY A 517 37.31 -7.93 27.85
N VAL A 518 37.35 -9.26 27.80
CA VAL A 518 38.17 -10.07 26.90
C VAL A 518 37.66 -9.92 25.47
N LYS A 519 36.35 -9.95 25.18
CA LYS A 519 35.85 -9.62 23.82
C LYS A 519 36.28 -8.21 23.37
N LYS A 520 36.25 -7.23 24.29
CA LYS A 520 36.72 -5.86 23.99
C LYS A 520 38.24 -5.78 23.77
N LEU A 521 39.03 -6.54 24.54
CA LEU A 521 40.48 -6.62 24.38
C LEU A 521 40.89 -7.44 23.16
N TRP A 522 40.19 -8.52 22.84
CA TRP A 522 40.45 -9.36 21.67
C TRP A 522 40.10 -8.62 20.37
N GLY A 523 39.01 -7.84 20.37
CA GLY A 523 38.72 -6.90 19.29
C GLY A 523 39.66 -5.69 19.21
N HIS A 524 40.57 -5.51 20.19
CA HIS A 524 41.63 -4.50 20.17
C HIS A 524 43.01 -5.08 19.84
N VAL A 525 43.20 -6.40 19.99
CA VAL A 525 44.50 -7.10 19.85
C VAL A 525 44.57 -7.94 18.57
N MET A 526 43.47 -8.52 18.11
CA MET A 526 43.33 -8.88 16.70
C MET A 526 42.74 -7.68 15.99
N GLY A 527 43.56 -7.01 15.18
CA GLY A 527 43.08 -6.00 14.25
C GLY A 527 41.99 -6.62 13.38
N ASP A 528 40.88 -5.89 13.29
CA ASP A 528 39.85 -6.04 12.29
C ASP A 528 40.52 -6.02 10.90
N PRO A 529 40.49 -7.09 10.10
CA PRO A 529 40.79 -7.01 8.68
C PRO A 529 39.45 -6.92 7.97
N ASP A 530 38.76 -5.80 8.13
CA ASP A 530 37.79 -5.31 7.13
C ASP A 530 37.29 -3.93 7.55
N GLN A 531 38.07 -2.92 7.18
CA GLN A 531 37.48 -1.65 6.78
C GLN A 531 37.88 -1.35 5.33
N ALA A 532 37.00 -1.78 4.42
CA ALA A 532 36.63 -1.11 3.19
C ALA A 532 35.16 -1.53 2.97
N ASP A 533 34.12 -0.71 3.02
CA ASP A 533 33.98 0.73 2.82
C ASP A 533 32.93 1.26 3.81
N ASP A 534 33.17 2.41 4.43
CA ASP A 534 32.21 3.51 4.25
C ASP A 534 32.77 4.86 4.70
N VAL A 535 32.62 5.79 3.78
CA VAL A 535 33.18 7.12 3.73
C VAL A 535 32.35 8.07 4.58
N GLN A 536 33.04 8.82 5.44
CA GLN A 536 32.80 10.25 5.68
C GLN A 536 31.33 10.72 5.71
N GLN A 537 30.70 10.65 6.89
CA GLN A 537 29.91 11.78 7.36
C GLN A 537 30.64 12.46 8.53
N ARG A 538 31.08 13.69 8.21
CA ARG A 538 30.97 14.87 9.05
C ARG A 538 32.01 15.06 10.16
N SER A 539 33.05 15.78 9.77
CA SER A 539 33.68 16.79 10.63
C SER A 539 32.61 17.77 11.13
N GLU A 540 32.52 17.94 12.45
CA GLU A 540 32.54 19.23 13.17
C GLU A 540 31.98 19.05 14.59
N LYS A 541 32.88 18.98 15.58
CA LYS A 541 32.84 19.75 16.85
C LYS A 541 33.94 19.30 17.82
N GLU A 542 35.10 19.93 17.67
CA GLU A 542 35.98 20.34 18.76
C GLU A 542 35.80 21.86 18.90
N GLY A 543 35.84 22.53 20.03
CA GLY A 543 36.09 22.10 21.40
C GLY A 543 35.55 23.16 22.36
N ARG A 544 35.62 22.85 23.66
CA ARG A 544 35.30 23.77 24.75
C ARG A 544 36.51 23.82 25.68
N PRO A 545 37.02 24.99 26.09
CA PRO A 545 37.86 25.11 27.27
C PRO A 545 37.05 25.56 28.51
N VAL A 546 37.53 25.11 29.66
CA VAL A 546 37.02 25.32 31.04
C VAL A 546 37.53 26.69 31.59
N PRO A 547 36.89 27.30 32.61
CA PRO A 547 36.87 28.75 32.83
C PRO A 547 37.79 29.26 33.96
N PRO A 548 37.86 30.59 34.19
CA PRO A 548 38.17 31.14 35.49
C PRO A 548 36.99 31.91 36.11
N SER A 549 37.18 32.28 37.37
CA SER A 549 36.20 32.61 38.39
C SER A 549 35.75 34.08 38.46
N ALA A 550 34.58 34.23 39.10
CA ALA A 550 34.18 35.28 40.04
C ALA A 550 33.53 36.61 39.57
N THR A 551 32.49 36.95 40.36
CA THR A 551 31.85 38.25 40.65
C THR A 551 30.77 38.83 39.72
N GLY A 552 29.52 38.80 40.21
CA GLY A 552 28.82 40.06 40.54
C GLY A 552 27.53 40.43 39.78
N LYS A 553 26.41 40.30 40.51
CA LYS A 553 25.18 41.15 40.49
C LYS A 553 24.13 41.01 39.37
N THR A 554 23.04 40.36 39.76
CA THR A 554 21.61 40.73 39.67
C THR A 554 21.12 41.77 38.64
N MET A 555 20.21 41.35 37.75
CA MET A 555 18.95 42.04 37.41
C MET A 555 18.04 41.14 36.52
N GLU A 556 16.79 40.92 36.96
CA GLU A 556 15.64 40.40 36.18
C GLU A 556 15.10 41.45 35.16
N PRO A 557 14.03 41.23 34.34
CA PRO A 557 13.17 40.05 34.01
C PRO A 557 13.11 39.81 32.46
N LYS A 558 12.42 38.85 31.82
CA LYS A 558 10.97 38.58 31.81
C LYS A 558 10.66 37.37 30.88
N MET A 559 9.83 36.45 31.36
CA MET A 559 9.20 35.37 30.57
C MET A 559 7.96 35.90 29.82
N PRO A 560 7.47 35.23 28.76
CA PRO A 560 6.43 34.17 28.92
C PRO A 560 6.77 32.89 28.10
N SER A 561 6.64 31.67 28.63
CA SER A 561 5.42 30.83 28.74
C SER A 561 4.61 30.75 27.43
N ASP A 562 4.17 29.61 26.90
CA ASP A 562 4.30 28.23 27.34
C ASP A 562 4.15 27.29 26.13
N ILE A 563 4.80 26.15 26.30
CA ILE A 563 4.68 24.89 25.57
C ILE A 563 3.25 24.33 25.71
N ARG A 564 2.64 23.88 24.61
CA ARG A 564 2.09 22.50 24.53
C ARG A 564 1.73 22.06 23.12
N SER A 565 2.56 21.14 22.62
CA SER A 565 2.32 20.26 21.49
C SER A 565 1.07 19.39 21.69
N ARG A 566 0.18 19.34 20.69
CA ARG A 566 -0.96 18.42 20.65
C ARG A 566 -0.83 17.47 19.46
N ALA A 567 -1.09 16.20 19.77
CA ALA A 567 -0.96 15.02 18.94
C ALA A 567 -1.79 15.03 17.65
N ARG A 568 -1.25 14.31 16.65
CA ARG A 568 -1.88 13.95 15.37
C ARG A 568 -3.22 13.23 15.61
N ARG A 569 -4.30 13.73 15.00
CA ARG A 569 -5.57 13.01 14.83
C ARG A 569 -5.71 12.61 13.37
N SER A 570 -5.79 11.31 13.11
CA SER A 570 -6.36 10.76 11.88
C SER A 570 -7.87 10.96 11.91
N LEU A 571 -8.43 11.43 10.80
CA LEU A 571 -9.87 11.55 10.59
C LEU A 571 -10.33 10.35 9.78
N ARG A 572 -11.15 9.48 10.39
CA ARG A 572 -12.00 8.51 9.69
C ARG A 572 -13.22 9.24 9.11
N PRO A 573 -13.74 8.83 7.94
CA PRO A 573 -15.04 9.31 7.48
C PRO A 573 -16.18 8.63 8.24
N ALA A 574 -17.23 9.41 8.49
CA ALA A 574 -18.42 9.03 9.23
C ALA A 574 -19.53 8.53 8.29
N SER A 575 -19.98 7.29 8.48
CA SER A 575 -21.41 6.97 8.42
C SER A 575 -21.66 5.61 9.09
N LEU A 576 -22.49 5.62 10.15
CA LEU A 576 -23.31 4.51 10.69
C LEU A 576 -23.57 4.76 12.19
N ARG A 577 -24.71 5.39 12.52
CA ARG A 577 -25.56 4.95 13.64
C ARG A 577 -26.92 5.64 13.70
N GLY A 578 -27.93 4.80 13.90
CA GLY A 578 -29.33 5.07 14.25
C GLY A 578 -30.12 3.86 13.73
N ALA A 579 -30.64 2.94 14.54
CA ALA A 579 -31.19 3.06 15.88
C ALA A 579 -31.23 1.68 16.57
N GLU A 580 -31.07 1.66 17.90
CA GLU A 580 -31.58 0.58 18.75
C GLU A 580 -31.74 1.11 20.19
N ALA A 581 -32.98 1.42 20.58
CA ALA A 581 -33.44 1.53 21.96
C ALA A 581 -34.97 1.68 22.01
N ALA A 582 -35.67 0.57 22.18
CA ALA A 582 -36.97 0.42 22.85
C ALA A 582 -37.11 -1.09 23.10
N GLY A 583 -37.47 -1.63 24.24
CA GLY A 583 -38.04 -1.12 25.48
C GLY A 583 -38.57 -2.38 26.16
N VAL A 584 -38.18 -2.60 27.40
CA VAL A 584 -38.62 -3.72 28.23
C VAL A 584 -40.12 -3.61 28.47
N GLU A 585 -40.90 -4.63 28.14
CA GLU A 585 -42.23 -4.80 28.70
C GLU A 585 -42.49 -6.28 29.08
N LYS A 586 -43.08 -6.43 30.25
CA LYS A 586 -43.18 -7.66 31.05
C LYS A 586 -44.30 -8.56 30.52
N SER A 587 -44.05 -9.87 30.58
CA SER A 587 -45.11 -10.89 30.52
C SER A 587 -45.84 -10.99 31.87
N PRO A 588 -47.16 -11.31 31.85
CA PRO A 588 -47.66 -12.26 32.82
C PRO A 588 -48.49 -13.38 32.17
N VAL A 589 -48.20 -14.60 32.65
CA VAL A 589 -48.95 -15.87 32.59
C VAL A 589 -48.98 -16.61 31.25
#